data_AF-A0A0M9DQR1-F1
#
_entry.id   AF-A0A0M9DQR1-F1
#
_cell.length_a   1.000
_cell.length_b   1.000
_cell.length_c   1.000
_cell.angle_alpha   90.00
_cell.angle_beta   90.00
_cell.angle_gamma   90.00
#
_symmetry.space_group_name_H-M   'P 1'
#
loop_
_entity.id
_entity.type
_entity.pdbx_description
1 polymer ?
#
loop_
_entity_poly.entity_id
_entity_poly.type
_entity_poly.pdbx_seq_one_letter_code
_entity_poly.pdbx_strand_id
1 'polypeptide(L)'
;MKVKCKHCLSTEEIEIPDFKQEEKLKLKELIAVALLLHSDKYLIDTYKVSLTHAKYITNHINKIYGHCNRCSFDKLDEEYINCPKCGALNFNWKIEE
;
A
#
# COMPACT_ATOMS: atom_id res chain seq x y z
N MET A 1 -9.44 -0.36 -8.08
CA MET A 1 -9.14 1.05 -8.47
C MET A 1 -7.80 1.10 -9.21
N LYS A 2 -7.55 2.06 -10.11
CA LYS A 2 -6.22 2.21 -10.75
C LYS A 2 -5.42 3.33 -10.09
N VAL A 3 -4.13 3.08 -9.83
CA VAL A 3 -3.23 4.05 -9.21
C VAL A 3 -1.88 4.11 -9.90
N LYS A 4 -1.22 5.26 -9.79
CA LYS A 4 0.15 5.46 -10.29
C LYS A 4 0.94 6.34 -9.34
N CYS A 5 2.09 5.83 -8.91
CA CYS A 5 3.04 6.57 -8.09
C CYS A 5 4.06 7.25 -9.00
N LYS A 6 4.22 8.57 -8.85
CA LYS A 6 5.18 9.37 -9.63
C LYS A 6 6.65 8.99 -9.37
N HIS A 7 6.91 8.24 -8.30
CA HIS A 7 8.24 7.86 -7.86
C HIS A 7 8.61 6.41 -8.17
N CYS A 8 7.67 5.62 -8.66
CA CYS A 8 7.95 4.27 -9.12
C CYS A 8 8.28 4.29 -10.61
N LEU A 9 9.22 3.42 -11.01
CA LEU A 9 9.62 3.27 -12.41
C LEU A 9 8.50 2.69 -13.29
N SER A 10 7.46 2.09 -12.70
CA SER A 10 6.30 1.58 -13.43
C SER A 10 5.64 2.71 -14.19
N THR A 11 5.71 2.65 -15.52
CA THR A 11 5.00 3.56 -16.42
C THR A 11 3.51 3.26 -16.46
N GLU A 12 3.12 2.03 -16.11
CA GLU A 12 1.76 1.52 -16.11
C GLU A 12 1.00 1.86 -14.82
N GLU A 13 -0.28 2.15 -14.98
CA GLU A 13 -1.21 2.22 -13.86
C GLU A 13 -1.48 0.82 -13.33
N ILE A 14 -1.40 0.66 -12.01
CA ILE A 14 -1.60 -0.63 -11.37
C ILE A 14 -3.02 -0.68 -10.84
N GLU A 15 -3.71 -1.77 -11.18
CA GLU A 15 -5.01 -2.08 -10.60
C GLU A 15 -4.84 -2.65 -9.20
N ILE A 16 -5.40 -1.94 -8.23
CA ILE A 16 -5.43 -2.31 -6.83
C ILE A 16 -6.69 -3.13 -6.59
N PRO A 17 -6.56 -4.35 -6.03
CA PRO A 17 -7.70 -5.14 -5.61
C PRO A 17 -8.58 -4.39 -4.61
N ASP A 18 -9.85 -4.76 -4.58
CA ASP A 18 -10.79 -4.24 -3.58
C ASP A 18 -10.61 -5.01 -2.26
N PHE A 19 -9.69 -4.52 -1.41
CA PHE A 19 -9.35 -5.17 -0.15
C PHE A 19 -10.43 -4.94 0.92
N LYS A 20 -10.90 -6.02 1.53
CA LYS A 20 -11.73 -5.95 2.74
C LYS A 20 -10.91 -5.49 3.94
N GLN A 21 -11.60 -5.02 4.98
CA GLN A 21 -10.97 -4.58 6.23
C GLN A 21 -10.06 -5.65 6.86
N GLU A 22 -10.53 -6.91 6.91
CA GLU A 22 -9.74 -8.04 7.43
C GLU A 22 -8.43 -8.27 6.66
N GLU A 23 -8.43 -8.01 5.35
CA GLU A 23 -7.28 -8.21 4.47
C GLU A 23 -6.30 -7.04 4.58
N LYS A 24 -6.83 -5.81 4.71
CA LYS A 24 -6.05 -4.61 5.04
C LYS A 24 -5.31 -4.79 6.37
N LEU A 25 -5.99 -5.34 7.39
CA LEU A 25 -5.40 -5.62 8.71
C LEU A 25 -4.27 -6.64 8.60
N LYS A 26 -4.55 -7.80 7.99
CA LYS A 26 -3.54 -8.85 7.78
C LYS A 26 -2.30 -8.33 7.05
N LEU A 27 -2.48 -7.55 5.98
CA LEU A 27 -1.38 -6.97 5.23
C LEU A 27 -0.57 -5.96 6.06
N LYS A 28 -1.23 -5.10 6.85
CA LYS A 28 -0.53 -4.18 7.77
C LYS A 28 0.25 -4.93 8.83
N GLU A 29 -0.30 -5.99 9.42
CA GLU A 29 0.39 -6.82 10.41
C GLU A 29 1.66 -7.44 9.80
N LEU A 30 1.55 -8.07 8.64
CA LEU A 30 2.70 -8.66 7.93
C LEU A 30 3.80 -7.62 7.63
N ILE A 31 3.40 -6.40 7.25
CA ILE A 31 4.34 -5.32 6.94
C ILE A 31 4.97 -4.73 8.21
N ALA A 32 4.22 -4.63 9.31
CA ALA A 32 4.69 -4.14 10.59
C ALA A 32 5.81 -5.05 11.16
N VAL A 33 5.68 -6.37 10.98
CA VAL A 33 6.71 -7.34 11.37
C VAL A 33 7.78 -7.59 10.28
N ALA A 34 7.86 -6.72 9.27
CA ALA A 34 8.82 -6.77 8.16
C ALA A 34 8.80 -8.07 7.33
N LEU A 35 7.68 -8.80 7.30
CA LEU A 35 7.49 -10.02 6.54
C LEU A 35 7.01 -9.73 5.10
N LEU A 36 7.72 -8.87 4.38
CA LEU A 36 7.34 -8.41 3.03
C LEU A 36 7.13 -9.57 2.04
N LEU A 37 7.95 -10.61 2.12
CA LEU A 37 7.81 -11.81 1.29
C LEU A 37 6.47 -12.53 1.52
N HIS A 38 5.96 -12.53 2.76
CA HIS A 38 4.69 -13.16 3.09
C HIS A 38 3.51 -12.31 2.61
N SER A 39 3.61 -10.99 2.71
CA SER A 39 2.59 -10.09 2.13
C SER A 39 2.55 -10.18 0.62
N ASP A 40 3.70 -10.21 -0.06
CA ASP A 40 3.76 -10.37 -1.51
C ASP A 40 3.16 -11.71 -1.95
N LYS A 41 3.52 -12.79 -1.25
CA LYS A 41 2.97 -14.14 -1.51
C LYS A 41 1.46 -14.17 -1.30
N TYR A 42 0.94 -13.58 -0.24
CA TYR A 42 -0.50 -13.51 0.02
C TYR A 42 -1.23 -12.79 -1.12
N LEU A 43 -0.72 -11.65 -1.60
CA LEU A 43 -1.32 -10.93 -2.73
C LEU A 43 -1.33 -11.77 -4.01
N ILE A 44 -0.22 -12.44 -4.33
CA ILE A 44 -0.13 -13.31 -5.51
C ILE A 44 -1.10 -14.49 -5.39
N ASP A 45 -1.14 -15.17 -4.24
CA ASP A 45 -1.92 -16.39 -4.05
C ASP A 45 -3.43 -16.09 -4.01
N THR A 46 -3.85 -14.99 -3.37
CA THR A 46 -5.26 -14.61 -3.20
C THR A 46 -5.81 -13.84 -4.39
N TYR A 47 -5.07 -12.86 -4.92
CA TYR A 47 -5.56 -11.94 -5.96
C TYR A 47 -5.00 -12.20 -7.35
N LYS A 48 -4.10 -13.19 -7.49
CA LYS A 48 -3.47 -13.57 -8.78
C LYS A 48 -2.77 -12.39 -9.47
N VAL A 49 -2.29 -11.42 -8.70
CA VAL A 49 -1.49 -10.30 -9.21
C VAL A 49 -0.05 -10.76 -9.49
N SER A 50 0.65 -10.06 -10.37
CA SER A 50 2.08 -10.31 -10.61
C SER A 50 2.92 -9.97 -9.39
N LEU A 51 4.12 -10.55 -9.27
CA LEU A 51 5.07 -10.19 -8.22
C LEU A 51 5.41 -8.70 -8.22
N THR A 52 5.50 -8.08 -9.40
CA THR A 52 5.73 -6.64 -9.53
C THR A 52 4.58 -5.83 -8.95
N HIS A 53 3.33 -6.21 -9.23
CA HIS A 53 2.15 -5.56 -8.64
C HIS A 53 2.08 -5.79 -7.13
N ALA A 54 2.38 -7.00 -6.66
CA ALA A 54 2.41 -7.31 -5.23
C ALA A 54 3.40 -6.42 -4.48
N LYS A 55 4.66 -6.37 -4.97
CA LYS A 55 5.70 -5.48 -4.43
C LYS A 55 5.32 -4.01 -4.50
N TYR A 56 4.67 -3.60 -5.59
CA TYR A 56 4.18 -2.24 -5.70
C TYR A 56 3.18 -1.97 -4.58
N ILE A 57 2.17 -2.82 -4.39
CA ILE A 57 1.17 -2.65 -3.35
C ILE A 57 1.82 -2.59 -1.96
N THR A 58 2.64 -3.58 -1.62
CA THR A 58 3.23 -3.71 -0.27
C THR A 58 4.13 -2.53 0.09
N ASN A 59 4.87 -1.98 -0.87
CA ASN A 59 5.72 -0.81 -0.64
C ASN A 59 4.93 0.50 -0.42
N HIS A 60 3.68 0.57 -0.85
CA HIS A 60 2.86 1.77 -0.68
C HIS A 60 1.97 1.72 0.57
N ILE A 61 1.86 0.56 1.25
CA ILE A 61 1.09 0.44 2.49
C ILE A 61 1.76 1.20 3.62
N ASN A 62 0.98 2.07 4.25
CA ASN A 62 1.46 2.90 5.34
C ASN A 62 1.52 2.07 6.62
N LYS A 63 2.69 2.08 7.27
CA LYS A 63 2.87 1.43 8.58
C LYS A 63 1.99 2.05 9.65
N ILE A 64 1.85 3.37 9.62
CA ILE A 64 1.08 4.17 10.58
C ILE A 64 0.07 4.99 9.79
N TYR A 65 -1.20 4.96 10.20
CA TYR A 65 -2.24 5.80 9.59
C TYR A 65 -1.92 7.28 9.83
N GLY A 66 -2.15 8.13 8.83
CA GLY A 66 -1.80 9.55 8.86
C GLY A 66 -0.39 9.85 8.36
N HIS A 67 0.54 8.90 8.41
CA HIS A 67 1.95 9.12 8.08
C HIS A 67 2.30 8.68 6.68
N CYS A 68 3.03 9.51 5.94
CA CYS A 68 3.57 9.15 4.65
C CYS A 68 4.56 7.98 4.76
N ASN A 69 4.45 7.01 3.85
CA ASN A 69 5.35 5.86 3.77
C ASN A 69 6.81 6.21 3.38
N ARG A 70 7.08 7.46 2.96
CA ARG A 70 8.39 7.89 2.44
C ARG A 70 9.00 9.09 3.14
N CYS A 71 8.20 10.07 3.57
CA CYS A 71 8.71 11.30 4.19
C CYS A 71 8.05 11.57 5.54
N SER A 72 8.48 12.62 6.23
CA SER A 72 7.98 12.97 7.57
C SER A 72 6.60 13.63 7.62
N PHE A 73 5.80 13.59 6.55
CA PHE A 73 4.44 14.15 6.58
C PHE A 73 3.48 13.21 7.34
N ASP A 74 2.67 13.75 8.25
CA ASP A 74 1.88 13.00 9.24
C ASP A 74 0.39 13.40 9.31
N LYS A 75 -0.10 14.10 8.28
CA LYS A 75 -1.49 14.59 8.21
C LYS A 75 -2.25 14.04 6.99
N LEU A 76 -2.03 12.78 6.63
CA LEU A 76 -2.82 12.10 5.60
C LEU A 76 -4.20 11.72 6.15
N ASP A 77 -5.26 11.99 5.42
CA ASP A 77 -6.65 11.85 5.87
C ASP A 77 -7.53 11.00 4.94
N GLU A 78 -7.01 10.54 3.81
CA GLU A 78 -7.68 9.65 2.87
C GLU A 78 -6.97 8.30 2.78
N GLU A 79 -7.69 7.23 2.38
CA GLU A 79 -7.13 5.88 2.30
C GLU A 79 -6.13 5.68 1.14
N TYR A 80 -6.32 6.39 0.03
CA TYR A 80 -5.49 6.27 -1.16
C TYR A 80 -5.11 7.66 -1.64
N ILE A 81 -3.95 8.15 -1.21
CA ILE A 81 -3.59 9.56 -1.36
C ILE A 81 -2.15 9.74 -1.80
N ASN A 82 -1.91 10.70 -2.68
CA ASN A 82 -0.58 11.18 -2.95
C ASN A 82 -0.19 12.17 -1.85
N CYS A 83 0.92 11.91 -1.16
CA CYS A 83 1.40 12.79 -0.11
C CYS A 83 1.55 14.23 -0.65
N PRO A 84 0.93 15.24 -0.02
CA PRO A 84 0.99 16.62 -0.52
C PRO A 84 2.39 17.22 -0.43
N LYS A 85 3.27 16.68 0.45
CA LYS A 85 4.65 17.14 0.63
C LYS A 85 5.61 16.58 -0.41
N CYS A 86 5.56 15.27 -0.70
CA CYS A 86 6.56 14.61 -1.55
C CYS A 86 5.98 13.96 -2.81
N GLY A 87 4.66 13.84 -2.94
CA GLY A 87 4.00 13.22 -4.09
C GLY A 87 4.08 11.70 -4.14
N ALA A 88 4.60 11.04 -3.10
CA ALA A 88 4.55 9.58 -2.98
C ALA A 88 3.10 9.11 -2.83
N LEU A 89 2.73 8.02 -3.49
CA LEU A 89 1.44 7.37 -3.30
C LEU A 89 1.42 6.68 -1.92
N ASN A 90 0.28 6.68 -1.24
CA ASN A 90 0.11 6.09 0.08
C ASN A 90 -1.18 5.27 0.11
N PHE A 91 -1.08 4.04 0.61
CA PHE A 91 -2.23 3.22 0.98
C PHE A 91 -2.39 3.38 2.50
N ASN A 92 -2.98 4.51 2.85
CA ASN A 92 -3.18 5.02 4.20
C ASN A 92 -4.47 4.42 4.80
N TRP A 93 -4.52 3.10 4.90
CA TRP A 93 -5.73 2.40 5.32
C TRP A 93 -6.12 2.73 6.76
N LYS A 94 -7.37 3.18 6.91
CA LYS A 94 -8.02 3.38 8.19
C LYS A 94 -8.63 2.05 8.60
N ILE A 95 -7.96 1.40 9.55
CA ILE A 95 -8.42 0.13 10.11
C ILE A 95 -9.19 0.46 11.37
N GLU A 96 -10.43 0.00 11.44
CA GLU A 96 -11.23 0.02 12.66
C GLU A 96 -10.81 -1.21 13.48
N GLU A 97 -10.41 -0.98 14.74
CA GLU A 97 -10.07 -2.05 15.71
C GLU A 97 -11.32 -2.74 16.25
#